data_AF-A0A1N7SQS9-F1
#
_entry.id   AF-A0A1N7SQS9-F1
#
_cell.length_a   1.000
_cell.length_b   1.000
_cell.length_c   1.000
_cell.angle_alpha   90.00
_cell.angle_beta   90.00
_cell.angle_gamma   90.00
#
_symmetry.space_group_name_H-M   'P 1'
#
loop_
_entity.id
_entity.type
_entity.pdbx_description
1 polymer ?
#
loop_
_entity_poly.entity_id
_entity_poly.type
_entity_poly.pdbx_seq_one_letter_code
_entity_poly.pdbx_strand_id
1 'polypeptide(L)'
;MNQLLSQLKTETTALQLAIDKYVAAAKDHFGKVADIDRLRIHVKDNIIYYMQAIWTYEPPDQRYFRLYDIDVPVFSHQTTVSVAADESAGAVVNSALDASKAYLAISDFPQPKIEDRRCNAKASPGCGHRHPAWIQRKLHDVSSREF
;
A
#
# COMPACT_ATOMS: atom_id res chain seq x y z
N MET A 1 8.96 -39.94 -49.51
CA MET A 1 9.55 -40.17 -48.17
C MET A 1 9.60 -38.90 -47.29
N ASN A 2 9.66 -37.68 -47.84
CA ASN A 2 9.84 -36.45 -47.05
C ASN A 2 8.59 -35.93 -46.29
N GLN A 3 7.37 -36.32 -46.69
CA GLN A 3 6.14 -35.81 -46.05
C GLN A 3 5.90 -36.33 -44.62
N LEU A 4 6.33 -37.56 -44.33
CA LEU A 4 6.23 -38.12 -42.98
C LEU A 4 7.11 -37.35 -41.97
N LEU A 5 8.31 -36.95 -42.40
CA LEU A 5 9.22 -36.18 -41.55
C LEU A 5 8.72 -34.76 -41.28
N SER A 6 8.07 -34.11 -42.26
CA SER A 6 7.45 -32.80 -42.02
C SER A 6 6.27 -32.90 -41.05
N GLN A 7 5.43 -33.94 -41.19
CA GLN A 7 4.30 -34.17 -40.28
C GLN A 7 4.78 -34.44 -38.84
N LEU A 8 5.78 -35.29 -38.67
CA LEU A 8 6.32 -35.57 -37.33
C LEU A 8 6.90 -34.31 -36.68
N LYS A 9 7.58 -33.45 -37.46
CA LYS A 9 8.06 -32.15 -36.96
C LYS A 9 6.90 -31.26 -36.52
N THR A 10 5.83 -31.13 -37.31
CA THR A 10 4.67 -30.31 -36.92
C THR A 10 3.99 -30.84 -35.65
N GLU A 11 3.82 -32.16 -35.55
CA GLU A 11 3.24 -32.79 -34.35
C GLU A 11 4.10 -32.55 -33.10
N THR A 12 5.42 -32.70 -33.20
CA THR A 12 6.33 -32.42 -32.06
C THR A 12 6.29 -30.95 -31.64
N THR A 13 6.20 -30.02 -32.58
CA THR A 13 6.08 -28.58 -32.25
C THR A 13 4.72 -28.25 -31.62
N ALA A 14 3.63 -28.87 -32.10
CA ALA A 14 2.30 -28.70 -31.53
C ALA A 14 2.24 -29.23 -30.10
N LEU A 15 2.86 -30.38 -29.85
CA LEU A 15 2.98 -30.96 -28.51
C LEU A 15 3.81 -30.05 -27.58
N GLN A 16 4.95 -29.55 -28.03
CA GLN A 16 5.77 -28.65 -27.21
C GLN A 16 4.99 -27.40 -26.82
N LEU A 17 4.26 -26.81 -27.77
CA LEU A 17 3.42 -25.64 -27.53
C LEU A 17 2.28 -25.94 -26.53
N ALA A 18 1.70 -27.13 -26.58
CA ALA A 18 0.69 -27.56 -25.60
C ALA A 18 1.29 -27.73 -24.20
N ILE A 19 2.49 -28.30 -24.09
CA ILE A 19 3.22 -28.45 -22.82
C ILE A 19 3.53 -27.08 -22.23
N ASP A 20 4.05 -26.16 -23.03
CA ASP A 20 4.42 -24.82 -22.56
C ASP A 20 3.18 -24.06 -22.03
N LYS A 21 2.05 -24.16 -22.72
CA LYS A 21 0.76 -23.61 -22.25
C LYS A 21 0.30 -24.24 -20.94
N TYR A 22 0.39 -25.56 -20.81
CA TYR A 22 0.00 -26.26 -19.60
C TYR A 22 0.88 -25.84 -18.41
N VAL A 23 2.21 -25.80 -18.60
CA VAL A 23 3.16 -25.40 -17.56
C VAL A 23 2.93 -23.95 -17.15
N ALA A 24 2.64 -23.05 -18.10
CA ALA A 24 2.31 -21.66 -17.79
C ALA A 24 1.04 -21.57 -16.93
N ALA A 25 -0.04 -22.24 -17.34
CA ALA A 25 -1.29 -22.26 -16.58
C ALA A 25 -1.13 -22.89 -15.18
N ALA A 26 -0.35 -23.96 -15.07
CA ALA A 26 -0.08 -24.61 -13.79
C ALA A 26 0.70 -23.68 -12.85
N LYS A 27 1.72 -22.97 -13.34
CA LYS A 27 2.46 -21.98 -12.56
C LYS A 27 1.55 -20.87 -12.03
N ASP A 28 0.69 -20.34 -12.89
CA ASP A 28 -0.28 -19.31 -12.50
C ASP A 28 -1.27 -19.82 -11.44
N HIS A 29 -1.74 -21.06 -11.58
CA HIS A 29 -2.64 -21.68 -10.60
C HIS A 29 -1.96 -21.83 -9.23
N PHE A 30 -0.77 -22.43 -9.18
CA PHE A 30 -0.05 -22.62 -7.91
C PHE A 30 0.40 -21.29 -7.29
N GLY A 31 0.72 -20.28 -8.11
CA GLY A 31 0.97 -18.92 -7.64
C GLY A 31 -0.25 -18.35 -6.89
N LYS A 32 -1.44 -18.44 -7.49
CA LYS A 32 -2.69 -17.99 -6.86
C LYS A 32 -3.01 -18.76 -5.59
N VAL A 33 -2.80 -20.07 -5.56
CA VAL A 33 -3.02 -20.88 -4.34
C VAL A 33 -2.08 -20.44 -3.23
N ALA A 34 -0.80 -20.24 -3.52
CA ALA A 34 0.17 -19.76 -2.54
C ALA A 34 -0.18 -18.37 -2.01
N ASP A 35 -0.68 -17.47 -2.87
CA ASP A 35 -1.11 -16.14 -2.44
C ASP A 35 -2.36 -16.19 -1.55
N ILE A 36 -3.33 -17.07 -1.87
CA ILE A 36 -4.49 -17.32 -1.01
C ILE A 36 -4.05 -17.84 0.37
N ASP A 37 -3.11 -18.79 0.40
CA ASP A 37 -2.64 -19.36 1.66
C ASP A 37 -1.87 -18.34 2.50
N ARG A 38 -1.09 -17.45 1.86
CA ARG A 38 -0.47 -16.30 2.55
C ARG A 38 -1.51 -15.38 3.16
N LEU A 39 -2.58 -15.04 2.44
CA LEU A 39 -3.67 -14.21 2.96
C LEU A 39 -4.36 -14.89 4.14
N ARG A 40 -4.60 -16.19 4.05
CA ARG A 40 -5.20 -16.97 5.14
C ARG A 40 -4.34 -16.94 6.40
N ILE A 41 -3.03 -17.16 6.27
CA ILE A 41 -2.09 -17.08 7.39
C ILE A 41 -2.06 -15.66 7.96
N HIS A 42 -1.97 -14.64 7.10
CA HIS A 42 -1.94 -13.24 7.53
C HIS A 42 -3.18 -12.87 8.36
N VAL A 43 -4.37 -13.22 7.88
CA VAL A 43 -5.62 -12.96 8.61
C VAL A 43 -5.66 -13.73 9.92
N LYS A 44 -5.22 -15.00 9.92
CA LYS A 44 -5.20 -15.83 11.13
C LYS A 44 -4.26 -15.24 12.20
N ASP A 45 -3.05 -14.87 11.82
CA ASP A 45 -2.03 -14.35 12.74
C ASP A 45 -2.39 -12.93 13.24
N ASN A 46 -3.17 -12.17 12.47
CA ASN A 46 -3.51 -10.78 12.77
C ASN A 46 -4.98 -10.56 13.18
N ILE A 47 -5.75 -11.64 13.41
CA ILE A 47 -7.18 -11.50 13.70
C ILE A 47 -7.45 -10.66 14.95
N ILE A 48 -6.61 -10.79 16.00
CA ILE A 48 -6.75 -10.02 17.23
C ILE A 48 -6.52 -8.54 16.99
N TYR A 49 -5.54 -8.17 16.16
CA TYR A 49 -5.29 -6.76 15.81
C TYR A 49 -6.45 -6.14 15.05
N TYR A 50 -7.06 -6.89 14.12
CA TYR A 50 -8.25 -6.42 13.42
C TYR A 50 -9.45 -6.27 14.35
N MET A 51 -9.66 -7.20 15.28
CA MET A 51 -10.74 -7.10 16.26
C MET A 51 -10.56 -5.89 17.18
N GLN A 52 -9.34 -5.66 17.68
CA GLN A 52 -9.02 -4.48 18.48
C GLN A 52 -9.23 -3.19 17.70
N ALA A 53 -8.87 -3.15 16.42
CA ALA A 53 -9.11 -1.97 15.57
C ALA A 53 -10.60 -1.69 15.37
N ILE A 54 -11.42 -2.73 15.18
CA ILE A 54 -12.87 -2.60 15.05
C ILE A 54 -13.49 -2.15 16.38
N TRP A 55 -13.03 -2.70 17.50
CA TRP A 55 -13.58 -2.34 18.82
C TRP A 55 -13.15 -0.98 19.32
N THR A 56 -11.99 -0.50 18.90
CA THR A 56 -11.55 0.88 19.20
C THR A 56 -12.15 1.89 18.22
N TYR A 57 -12.70 1.44 17.09
CA TYR A 57 -13.38 2.30 16.13
C TYR A 57 -14.72 2.77 16.70
N GLU A 58 -14.75 4.01 17.15
CA GLU A 58 -15.96 4.68 17.60
C GLU A 58 -16.60 5.45 16.43
N PRO A 59 -17.88 5.19 16.10
CA PRO A 59 -18.62 5.98 15.13
C PRO A 59 -18.67 7.46 15.54
N PRO A 60 -18.58 8.40 14.58
CA PRO A 60 -18.57 9.83 14.87
C PRO A 60 -19.84 10.29 15.62
N ASP A 61 -20.98 9.65 15.36
CA ASP A 61 -22.25 9.95 16.02
C ASP A 61 -22.23 9.58 17.51
N GLN A 62 -21.64 8.42 17.84
CA GLN A 62 -21.46 7.99 19.25
C GLN A 62 -20.51 8.95 19.99
N ARG A 63 -19.44 9.39 19.32
CA ARG A 63 -18.53 10.40 19.86
C ARG A 63 -19.26 11.74 20.10
N TYR A 64 -20.10 12.17 19.17
CA TYR A 64 -20.89 13.40 19.28
C TYR A 64 -21.82 13.36 20.50
N PHE A 65 -22.59 12.28 20.68
CA PHE A 65 -23.49 12.17 21.84
C PHE A 65 -22.75 12.19 23.17
N ARG A 66 -21.54 11.64 23.23
CA ARG A 66 -20.70 11.71 24.44
C ARG A 66 -20.23 13.13 24.75
N LEU A 67 -19.95 13.94 23.73
CA LEU A 67 -19.42 15.31 23.88
C LEU A 67 -20.52 16.38 23.94
N TYR A 68 -21.77 16.03 23.61
CA TYR A 68 -22.86 17.00 23.46
C TYR A 68 -23.13 17.83 24.71
N ASP A 69 -22.98 17.23 25.90
CA ASP A 69 -23.28 17.86 27.19
C ASP A 69 -22.01 18.19 28.00
N ILE A 70 -20.84 18.15 27.35
CA ILE A 70 -19.55 18.45 27.98
C ILE A 70 -19.06 19.80 27.48
N ASP A 71 -18.97 20.79 28.38
CA ASP A 71 -18.35 22.08 28.10
C ASP A 71 -16.85 21.90 27.81
N VAL A 72 -16.45 22.15 26.56
CA VAL A 72 -15.04 22.08 26.15
C VAL A 72 -14.35 23.41 26.45
N PRO A 73 -13.30 23.43 27.29
CA PRO A 73 -12.58 24.67 27.59
C PRO A 73 -11.89 25.19 26.32
N VAL A 74 -12.29 26.39 25.89
CA VAL A 74 -11.68 27.07 24.75
C VAL A 74 -10.41 27.78 25.23
N PHE A 75 -9.24 27.22 24.89
CA PHE A 75 -7.97 27.87 25.19
C PHE A 75 -7.72 28.99 24.16
N SER A 76 -7.90 30.24 24.57
CA SER A 76 -7.40 31.38 23.78
C SER A 76 -5.89 31.50 23.97
N HIS A 77 -5.11 31.12 22.96
CA HIS A 77 -3.68 31.40 22.98
C HIS A 77 -3.44 32.91 22.83
N GLN A 78 -3.17 33.59 23.95
CA GLN A 78 -2.58 34.94 23.90
C GLN A 78 -1.08 34.81 23.66
N THR A 79 -0.70 34.60 22.40
CA THR A 79 0.69 34.62 21.98
C THR A 79 1.13 36.07 21.75
N THR A 80 1.38 36.81 22.83
CA THR A 80 2.14 38.07 22.74
C THR A 80 3.62 37.75 22.83
N VAL A 81 4.29 37.61 21.70
CA VAL A 81 5.75 37.54 21.62
C VAL A 81 6.27 38.98 21.62
N SER A 82 6.64 39.49 22.79
CA SER A 82 7.43 40.72 22.88
C SER A 82 8.90 40.37 22.64
N VAL A 83 9.37 40.51 21.39
CA VAL A 83 10.79 40.49 21.09
C VAL A 83 11.37 41.83 21.51
N ALA A 84 12.16 41.84 22.59
CA ALA A 84 13.07 42.95 22.85
C ALA A 84 14.13 42.91 21.73
N ALA A 85 14.12 43.92 20.87
CA ALA A 85 15.06 44.04 19.78
C ALA A 85 16.45 44.42 20.35
N ASP A 86 17.21 43.40 20.74
CA ASP A 86 18.67 43.51 20.70
C ASP A 86 19.11 43.14 19.27
N GLU A 87 19.76 44.10 18.59
CA GLU A 87 20.10 44.10 17.15
C GLU A 87 21.10 43.01 16.72
N SER A 88 21.32 41.94 17.51
CA SER A 88 22.35 40.93 17.26
C SER A 88 21.86 39.49 17.03
N ALA A 89 20.55 39.23 16.99
CA ALA A 89 20.02 37.85 16.98
C ALA A 89 19.20 37.47 15.73
N GLY A 90 19.63 37.86 14.53
CA GLY A 90 18.96 37.57 13.26
C GLY A 90 18.98 36.09 12.78
N ALA A 91 19.47 35.13 13.57
CA ALA A 91 19.72 33.76 13.08
C ALA A 91 18.85 32.64 13.71
N VAL A 92 18.11 32.89 14.79
CA VAL A 92 17.53 31.80 15.60
C VAL A 92 16.00 31.65 15.46
N VAL A 93 15.32 32.57 14.79
CA VAL A 93 13.83 32.61 14.78
C VAL A 93 13.19 31.58 13.83
N ASN A 94 13.96 30.98 12.90
CA ASN A 94 13.39 30.03 11.93
C ASN A 94 13.24 28.59 12.46
N SER A 95 13.86 28.21 13.59
CA SER A 95 13.86 26.82 14.08
C SER A 95 12.59 26.44 14.86
N ALA A 96 11.80 27.41 15.34
CA ALA A 96 10.58 27.14 16.10
C ALA A 96 9.35 26.90 15.20
N LEU A 97 9.35 27.43 13.97
CA LEU A 97 8.26 27.21 13.01
C LEU A 97 8.32 25.81 12.38
N ASP A 98 9.48 25.16 12.42
CA ASP A 98 9.67 23.79 11.92
C ASP A 98 9.20 22.72 12.92
N ALA A 99 9.16 23.04 14.22
CA ALA A 99 8.70 22.12 15.26
C ALA A 99 7.16 21.97 15.31
N SER A 100 6.41 23.01 14.96
CA SER A 100 4.93 22.95 14.92
C SER A 100 4.40 22.17 13.71
N LYS A 101 5.18 22.05 12.63
CA LYS A 101 4.87 21.11 11.52
C LYS A 101 5.03 19.63 11.90
N ALA A 102 5.80 19.32 12.95
CA ALA A 102 6.02 17.93 13.38
C ALA A 102 4.82 17.33 14.13
N TYR A 103 3.93 18.15 14.72
CA TYR A 103 2.79 17.65 15.49
C TYR A 103 1.56 17.25 14.66
N LEU A 104 1.48 17.69 13.40
CA LEU A 104 0.45 17.22 12.46
C LEU A 104 0.83 15.88 11.79
N ALA A 105 1.99 15.29 12.12
CA ALA A 105 2.44 13.99 11.63
C ALA A 105 2.11 12.81 12.58
N ILE A 106 1.40 13.04 13.68
CA ILE A 106 0.97 11.97 14.61
C ILE A 106 -0.42 11.46 14.18
N SER A 107 -0.55 11.07 12.92
CA SER A 107 -1.59 10.13 12.47
C SER A 107 -0.97 8.86 11.88
N ASP A 108 0.34 8.66 12.10
CA ASP A 108 1.03 7.43 11.74
C ASP A 108 0.67 6.34 12.75
N PHE A 109 -0.43 5.67 12.46
CA PHE A 109 -0.71 4.33 12.95
C PHE A 109 0.57 3.49 12.79
N PRO A 110 1.03 2.76 13.82
CA PRO A 110 2.20 1.91 13.68
C PRO A 110 1.88 0.83 12.65
N GLN A 111 2.36 1.04 11.42
CA GLN A 111 2.33 0.02 10.38
C GLN A 111 3.17 -1.16 10.91
N PRO A 112 2.63 -2.39 10.95
CA PRO A 112 3.46 -3.55 11.24
C PRO A 112 4.59 -3.57 10.21
N LYS A 113 5.84 -3.73 10.68
CA LYS A 113 7.01 -3.81 9.80
C LYS A 113 6.87 -5.04 8.91
N ILE A 114 6.31 -4.86 7.72
CA ILE A 114 6.39 -5.85 6.66
C ILE A 114 7.81 -5.75 6.13
N GLU A 115 8.68 -6.56 6.71
CA GLU A 115 10.07 -6.70 6.27
C GLU A 115 10.03 -7.46 4.94
N ASP A 116 9.79 -6.72 3.85
CA ASP A 116 9.90 -7.24 2.49
C ASP A 116 11.35 -7.65 2.24
N ARG A 117 11.67 -8.92 2.51
CA ARG A 117 12.94 -9.56 2.13
C ARG A 117 13.03 -9.76 0.61
N ARG A 118 12.82 -8.71 -0.17
CA ARG A 118 12.94 -8.80 -1.63
C ARG A 118 13.45 -7.54 -2.30
N CYS A 119 14.37 -6.81 -1.68
CA CYS A 119 15.25 -5.88 -2.39
C CYS A 119 16.59 -5.75 -1.65
N ASN A 120 17.52 -6.70 -1.84
CA ASN A 120 18.90 -6.52 -1.40
C ASN A 120 19.62 -5.63 -2.43
N ALA A 121 19.86 -4.38 -2.05
CA ALA A 121 20.42 -3.32 -2.89
C ALA A 121 21.92 -3.53 -3.14
N LYS A 122 22.27 -4.41 -4.08
CA LYS A 122 23.58 -4.38 -4.76
C LYS A 122 23.44 -4.84 -6.22
N ALA A 123 22.66 -4.09 -7.01
CA ALA A 123 22.91 -3.82 -8.43
C ALA A 123 21.68 -3.17 -9.10
N SER A 124 21.95 -2.09 -9.83
CA SER A 124 21.13 -1.48 -10.89
C SER A 124 20.19 -0.31 -10.54
N PRO A 125 20.28 0.81 -11.29
CA PRO A 125 19.46 2.00 -11.10
C PRO A 125 18.10 1.82 -11.81
N GLY A 126 17.00 1.88 -11.07
CA GLY A 126 15.68 1.76 -11.68
C GLY A 126 14.49 1.61 -10.73
N CYS A 127 14.58 2.13 -9.49
CA CYS A 127 13.43 2.17 -8.59
C CYS A 127 12.69 3.50 -8.75
N GLY A 128 11.97 3.65 -9.86
CA GLY A 128 10.89 4.63 -9.98
C GLY A 128 9.58 3.99 -9.53
N HIS A 129 8.79 4.72 -8.73
CA HIS A 129 7.44 4.32 -8.32
C HIS A 129 6.57 3.96 -9.54
N ARG A 130 6.50 2.69 -9.87
CA ARG A 130 5.49 2.14 -10.78
C ARG A 130 4.41 1.53 -9.92
N HIS A 131 3.22 2.15 -9.97
CA HIS A 131 2.00 1.50 -9.54
C HIS A 131 1.92 0.08 -10.14
N PRO A 132 1.44 -0.91 -9.37
CA PRO A 132 1.38 -2.28 -9.86
C PRO A 132 0.41 -2.38 -11.04
N ALA A 133 0.90 -2.94 -12.16
CA ALA A 133 0.27 -2.94 -13.47
C ALA A 133 -1.06 -3.72 -13.59
N TRP A 134 -1.59 -4.29 -12.51
CA TRP A 134 -2.89 -4.96 -12.51
C TRP A 134 -4.06 -3.99 -12.33
N ILE A 135 -3.82 -2.75 -11.88
CA ILE A 135 -4.89 -1.75 -11.68
C ILE A 135 -5.29 -1.04 -12.99
N GLN A 136 -4.41 -0.96 -14.00
CA GLN A 136 -4.70 -0.23 -15.25
C GLN A 136 -5.34 -1.07 -16.37
N ARG A 137 -5.54 -2.37 -16.19
CA ARG A 137 -6.17 -3.22 -17.22
C ARG A 137 -7.70 -3.39 -17.08
N LYS A 138 -8.34 -2.74 -16.09
CA LYS A 138 -9.79 -2.88 -15.85
C LYS A 138 -10.64 -1.68 -16.26
N LEU A 139 -10.03 -0.56 -16.64
CA LEU A 139 -10.75 0.66 -17.07
C LEU A 139 -10.89 0.79 -18.59
N HIS A 140 -10.24 -0.06 -19.39
CA HIS A 140 -10.32 -0.01 -20.86
C HIS A 140 -11.25 -1.06 -21.49
N ASP A 141 -11.86 -1.95 -20.70
CA ASP A 141 -12.69 -3.07 -21.20
C ASP A 141 -14.19 -2.92 -20.86
N VAL A 142 -14.57 -1.90 -20.08
CA VAL A 142 -15.98 -1.61 -19.75
C VAL A 142 -16.62 -0.61 -20.73
N SER A 143 -15.82 0.11 -21.52
CA SER A 143 -16.33 1.09 -22.50
C SER A 143 -16.68 0.51 -23.89
N SER A 144 -16.45 -0.79 -24.12
CA SER A 144 -16.67 -1.42 -25.45
C SER A 144 -17.84 -2.43 -25.47
N ARG A 145 -18.75 -2.38 -24.49
CA ARG A 145 -19.95 -3.26 -24.45
C ARG A 145 -21.29 -2.53 -24.52
N GLU A 146 -21.28 -1.23 -24.81
CA GLU A 146 -22.49 -0.51 -25.17
C GLU A 146 -22.23 0.27 -26.47
N PHE A 147 -22.43 -0.42 -27.60
CA PHE A 147 -23.07 0.03 -28.86
C PHE A 147 -23.00 -1.10 -29.89
#